data_AF-A0A9X2IY21-F1
#
_entry.id   AF-A0A9X2IY21-F1
#
_cell.length_a   1.000
_cell.length_b   1.000
_cell.length_c   1.000
_cell.angle_alpha   90.00
_cell.angle_beta   90.00
_cell.angle_gamma   90.00
#
_symmetry.space_group_name_H-M   'P 1'
#
loop_
_entity.id
_entity.type
_entity.pdbx_description
1 polymer ?
#
loop_
_entity_poly.entity_id
_entity_poly.type
_entity_poly.pdbx_seq_one_letter_code
_entity_poly.pdbx_strand_id
1 'polypeptide(L)' 'AEVSSEGLADEWVTHLFTDVEGLSGLDPEPLEDLRAVILEQGPSQITKFGAAEAILTLDELLRRDSK' A
#
# COMPACT_ATOMS: atom_id res chain seq x y z
N ALA A 1 6.32 -17.28 -1.32
CA ALA A 1 4.87 -17.54 -1.41
C ALA A 1 4.31 -16.56 -2.43
N GLU A 2 3.42 -16.99 -3.31
CA GLU A 2 2.67 -16.06 -4.15
C GLU A 2 1.78 -15.23 -3.23
N VAL A 3 1.86 -13.91 -3.31
CA VAL A 3 1.04 -13.01 -2.50
C VAL A 3 -0.30 -12.87 -3.21
N SER A 4 -1.35 -13.49 -2.65
CA SER A 4 -2.73 -13.37 -3.14
C SER A 4 -3.59 -12.59 -2.14
N SER A 5 -4.68 -11.99 -2.61
CA SER A 5 -5.62 -11.28 -1.74
C SER A 5 -6.23 -12.19 -0.66
N GLU A 6 -6.56 -13.43 -1.00
CA GLU A 6 -7.11 -14.41 -0.06
C GLU A 6 -6.08 -14.78 1.02
N GLY A 7 -4.81 -14.97 0.64
CA GLY A 7 -3.75 -15.25 1.61
C GLY A 7 -3.53 -14.08 2.58
N LEU A 8 -3.55 -12.84 2.08
CA LEU A 8 -3.42 -11.65 2.91
C LEU A 8 -4.62 -11.45 3.87
N ALA A 9 -5.83 -11.77 3.41
CA ALA A 9 -7.04 -11.71 4.24
C ALA A 9 -7.00 -12.78 5.35
N ASP A 10 -6.60 -14.01 5.02
CA ASP A 10 -6.45 -15.11 5.98
C ASP A 10 -5.36 -14.83 7.04
N GLU A 11 -4.31 -14.10 6.67
CA GLU A 11 -3.23 -13.71 7.58
C GLU A 11 -3.50 -12.42 8.37
N TRP A 12 -4.67 -11.80 8.20
CA TRP A 12 -5.08 -10.58 8.91
C TRP A 12 -4.05 -9.44 8.76
N VAL A 13 -3.54 -9.26 7.53
CA VAL A 13 -2.55 -8.23 7.24
C VAL A 13 -3.21 -6.86 7.24
N THR A 14 -2.78 -5.96 8.14
CA THR A 14 -3.32 -4.60 8.23
C THR A 14 -2.52 -3.57 7.43
N HIS A 15 -1.24 -3.86 7.15
CA HIS A 15 -0.31 -2.96 6.46
C HIS A 15 0.49 -3.76 5.43
N LEU A 16 0.50 -3.28 4.19
CA LEU A 16 1.27 -3.85 3.09
C LEU A 16 2.18 -2.78 2.47
N PHE A 17 3.45 -3.14 2.27
CA PHE A 17 4.43 -2.33 1.54
C PHE A 17 4.67 -2.95 0.17
N THR A 18 4.33 -2.22 -0.89
CA THR A 18 4.51 -2.68 -2.26
C THR A 18 4.54 -1.49 -3.22
N ASP A 19 4.86 -1.74 -4.48
CA ASP A 19 4.77 -0.75 -5.57
C ASP A 19 3.36 -0.76 -6.20
N VAL A 20 3.15 0.14 -7.15
CA VAL A 20 1.86 0.28 -7.85
C VAL A 20 1.48 -0.98 -8.64
N GLU A 21 2.45 -1.69 -9.24
CA GLU A 21 2.17 -2.90 -10.02
C GLU A 21 1.73 -4.05 -9.11
N GLY A 22 2.43 -4.24 -7.99
CA GLY A 22 2.08 -5.23 -6.97
C GLY A 22 0.72 -4.95 -6.33
N LEU A 23 0.40 -3.69 -6.06
CA LEU A 23 -0.91 -3.32 -5.51
C LEU A 23 -2.05 -3.44 -6.53
N SER A 24 -1.78 -3.20 -7.82
CA SER A 24 -2.77 -3.31 -8.90
C SER A 24 -3.21 -4.75 -9.18
N GLY A 25 -2.40 -5.73 -8.77
CA GLY A 25 -2.71 -7.16 -8.88
C GLY A 25 -3.61 -7.71 -7.77
N LEU A 26 -3.90 -6.91 -6.73
CA LEU A 26 -4.71 -7.33 -5.60
C LEU A 26 -6.19 -6.99 -5.82
N ASP A 27 -7.05 -7.95 -5.49
CA ASP A 27 -8.49 -7.70 -5.30
C ASP A 27 -8.71 -6.98 -3.97
N PRO A 28 -9.30 -5.77 -3.97
CA PRO A 28 -9.60 -5.01 -2.75
C PRO A 28 -10.83 -5.53 -1.99
N GLU A 29 -11.72 -6.32 -2.60
CA GLU A 29 -12.96 -6.77 -1.95
C GLU A 29 -12.71 -7.55 -0.65
N PRO A 30 -11.80 -8.54 -0.59
CA PRO A 30 -11.49 -9.24 0.66
C PRO A 30 -10.54 -8.46 1.59
N LEU A 31 -10.10 -7.25 1.20
CA LEU A 31 -9.06 -6.46 1.88
C LEU A 31 -9.59 -5.10 2.35
N GLU A 32 -10.86 -5.02 2.74
CA GLU A 32 -11.54 -3.78 3.12
C GLU A 32 -10.83 -3.01 4.26
N ASP A 33 -10.21 -3.73 5.18
CA ASP A 33 -9.45 -3.17 6.31
C ASP A 33 -7.97 -2.88 6.00
N LEU A 34 -7.48 -3.33 4.83
CA LEU A 34 -6.09 -3.16 4.46
C LEU A 34 -5.78 -1.69 4.17
N ARG A 35 -4.77 -1.17 4.85
CA ARG A 35 -4.20 0.14 4.57
C ARG A 35 -2.93 -0.05 3.73
N ALA A 36 -2.98 0.44 2.49
CA ALA A 36 -1.82 0.41 1.61
C ALA A 36 -0.95 1.65 1.83
N VAL A 37 0.34 1.44 2.08
CA VAL A 37 1.34 2.51 2.05
C VAL A 37 2.11 2.40 0.74
N ILE A 38 1.84 3.33 -0.17
CA ILE A 38 2.47 3.36 -1.50
C ILE A 38 3.62 4.36 -1.46
N LEU A 39 4.82 3.91 -1.78
CA LEU A 39 6.00 4.76 -1.95
C LEU A 39 6.16 5.07 -3.45
N GLU A 40 5.63 6.21 -3.88
CA GLU A 40 5.66 6.61 -5.29
C GLU A 40 6.24 8.02 -5.48
N GLN A 41 6.92 8.22 -6.61
CA GLN A 41 7.33 9.54 -7.08
C GLN A 41 6.23 10.10 -8.00
N GLY A 42 5.22 10.75 -7.41
CA GLY A 42 4.15 11.39 -8.18
C GLY A 42 2.74 11.14 -7.62
N PRO A 43 1.70 11.68 -8.27
CA PRO A 43 0.31 11.50 -7.84
C PRO A 43 -0.12 10.03 -8.03
N SER A 44 -0.47 9.35 -6.94
CA SER A 44 -0.98 7.98 -7.00
C SER A 44 -2.42 7.95 -7.52
N GLN A 45 -2.72 6.98 -8.39
CA GLN A 45 -4.07 6.78 -8.96
C GLN A 45 -4.88 5.71 -8.22
N ILE A 46 -4.35 5.16 -7.13
CA ILE A 46 -4.95 4.03 -6.42
C ILE A 46 -5.94 4.55 -5.38
N THR A 47 -7.23 4.34 -5.63
CA THR A 47 -8.34 4.81 -4.77
C THR A 47 -9.21 3.67 -4.20
N LYS A 48 -8.80 2.41 -4.39
CA LYS A 48 -9.66 1.23 -4.18
C LYS A 48 -9.47 0.50 -2.84
N PHE A 49 -8.36 0.72 -2.15
CA PHE A 49 -8.10 0.15 -0.83
C PHE A 49 -8.57 1.11 0.26
N GLY A 50 -8.74 0.64 1.49
CA GLY A 50 -9.15 1.44 2.65
C GLY A 50 -8.34 2.73 2.79
N ALA A 51 -8.83 3.69 3.57
CA ALA A 51 -8.31 5.06 3.64
C ALA A 51 -6.76 5.12 3.62
N ALA A 52 -6.21 5.48 2.45
CA ALA A 52 -4.78 5.72 2.27
C ALA A 52 -4.46 7.08 2.89
N GLU A 53 -4.04 7.07 4.15
CA GLU A 53 -3.67 8.28 4.87
C GLU A 53 -2.17 8.56 4.65
N ALA A 54 -1.90 9.58 3.82
CA ALA A 54 -0.61 10.16 3.44
C ALA A 54 0.21 9.41 2.35
N ILE A 55 0.32 10.08 1.20
CA ILE A 55 1.34 9.82 0.17
C ILE A 55 2.56 10.65 0.57
N LEU A 56 3.70 10.00 0.85
CA LEU A 56 4.99 10.67 1.02
C LEU A 56 5.88 10.29 -0.16
N THR A 57 6.48 11.29 -0.80
CA THR A 57 7.53 11.03 -1.78
C THR A 57 8.80 10.53 -1.07
N LEU A 58 9.60 9.71 -1.75
CA LEU A 58 10.88 9.20 -1.22
C LEU A 58 11.82 10.34 -0.76
N ASP A 59 11.79 11.50 -1.45
CA ASP A 59 12.57 12.68 -1.07
C ASP A 59 12.10 13.28 0.26
N GLU A 60 10.79 13.30 0.51
CA GLU A 60 10.20 13.72 1.79
C GLU A 60 10.53 12.75 2.92
N LEU A 61 10.58 11.44 2.63
CA LEU A 61 10.94 10.39 3.57
C LEU A 61 12.41 10.51 4.00
N LEU A 62 13.32 10.66 3.04
CA LEU A 62 14.76 10.80 3.29
C LEU A 62 15.13 12.09 4.02
N ARG A 63 14.34 13.17 3.89
CA ARG A 63 14.55 14.40 4.67
C ARG A 63 14.23 14.26 6.16
N ARG A 64 13.39 13.29 6.54
CA ARG A 64 12.91 13.17 7.93
C ARG A 64 13.96 12.58 8.89
N ASP A 65 14.96 11.87 8.37
CA ASP A 65 16.09 11.31 9.14
C ASP A 65 17.21 12.32 9.41
N SER A 66 17.10 13.55 8.91
CA SER A 66 18.12 14.60 9.06
C SER A 66 17.95 15.48 10.31
N LYS A 67 17.30 14.98 11.38
CA LYS A 67 17.21 15.71 12.66
C LYS A 67 17.63 14.85 13.85
#